data_AF-A0A816TGL3-F1
#
_entry.id   AF-A0A816TGL3-F1
#
_cell.length_a   1.000
_cell.length_b   1.000
_cell.length_c   1.000
_cell.angle_alpha   90.00
_cell.angle_beta   90.00
_cell.angle_gamma   90.00
#
_symmetry.space_group_name_H-M   'P 1'
#
loop_
_entity.id
_entity.type
_entity.pdbx_description
1 polymer ?
#
loop_
_entity_poly.entity_id
_entity_poly.type
_entity_poly.pdbx_seq_one_letter_code
_entity_poly.pdbx_strand_id
1 'polypeptide(L)'
;MLDELQVECTACGQAGLERGSFNDHAIKLCPKTKISCSSADIGCRWKGSRNRLQEHLINCTFQPLQSAITPSIGKNHQLKNKLARKKVQIVQCESENEEINERVKEQDVQLINERLRIQQLEEHIKQQGTQLKRQQSKIEQFNKQMKKEDAQSRDFVNNAAGEKIDVTHRR
;
A
#
# COMPACT_ATOMS: atom_id res chain seq x y z
N MET A 1 -19.27 1.42 -54.50
CA MET A 1 -20.63 1.37 -55.09
C MET A 1 -21.24 -0.03 -55.01
N LEU A 2 -21.05 -0.78 -53.91
CA LEU A 2 -21.72 -2.08 -53.72
C LEU A 2 -22.98 -1.97 -52.85
N ASP A 3 -23.10 -0.89 -52.07
CA ASP A 3 -24.18 -0.70 -51.09
C ASP A 3 -25.52 -0.31 -51.72
N GLU A 4 -25.49 0.34 -52.88
CA GLU A 4 -26.67 0.74 -53.68
C GLU A 4 -27.30 -0.44 -54.44
N LEU A 5 -26.65 -1.61 -54.44
CA LEU A 5 -27.18 -2.79 -55.12
C LEU A 5 -28.44 -3.26 -54.42
N GLN A 6 -29.54 -3.32 -55.16
CA GLN A 6 -30.82 -3.82 -54.66
C GLN A 6 -30.81 -5.34 -54.54
N VAL A 7 -31.33 -5.83 -53.42
CA VAL A 7 -31.49 -7.25 -53.10
C VAL A 7 -32.92 -7.53 -52.63
N GLU A 8 -33.29 -8.80 -52.65
CA GLU A 8 -34.57 -9.30 -52.15
C GLU A 8 -34.38 -10.03 -50.82
N CYS A 9 -35.28 -9.79 -49.85
CA CYS A 9 -35.31 -10.53 -48.61
C CYS A 9 -35.87 -11.95 -48.82
N THR A 10 -35.03 -12.95 -48.62
CA THR A 10 -35.42 -14.37 -48.72
C THR A 10 -36.46 -14.82 -47.70
N ALA A 11 -36.59 -14.10 -46.57
CA ALA A 11 -37.59 -14.43 -45.55
C ALA A 11 -38.97 -13.84 -45.90
N CYS A 12 -39.04 -12.54 -46.16
CA CYS A 12 -40.33 -11.85 -46.35
C CYS A 12 -40.73 -11.62 -47.81
N GLY A 13 -39.81 -11.76 -48.76
CA GLY A 13 -40.03 -11.49 -50.19
C GLY A 13 -39.98 -10.00 -50.56
N GLN A 14 -39.58 -9.12 -49.64
CA GLN A 14 -39.44 -7.69 -49.94
C GLN A 14 -38.24 -7.47 -50.87
N ALA A 15 -38.53 -7.04 -52.10
CA ALA A 15 -37.54 -6.65 -53.09
C ALA A 15 -37.14 -5.16 -52.96
N GLY A 16 -36.07 -4.76 -53.65
CA GLY A 16 -35.63 -3.36 -53.70
C GLY A 16 -34.91 -2.87 -52.43
N LEU A 17 -34.43 -3.78 -51.59
CA LEU A 17 -33.65 -3.43 -50.40
C LEU A 17 -32.21 -3.13 -50.81
N GLU A 18 -31.67 -1.99 -50.41
CA GLU A 18 -30.24 -1.72 -50.62
C GLU A 18 -29.40 -2.70 -49.81
N ARG A 19 -28.32 -3.22 -50.39
CA ARG A 19 -27.40 -4.15 -49.73
C ARG A 19 -26.87 -3.57 -48.41
N GLY A 20 -26.61 -2.25 -48.37
CA GLY A 20 -26.16 -1.57 -47.14
C GLY A 20 -27.19 -1.58 -46.00
N SER A 21 -28.49 -1.52 -46.31
CA SER A 21 -29.59 -1.51 -45.33
C SER A 21 -30.23 -2.88 -45.10
N PHE A 22 -29.81 -3.90 -45.85
CA PHE A 22 -30.36 -5.25 -45.75
C PHE A 22 -30.26 -5.83 -44.32
N ASN A 23 -29.14 -5.60 -43.63
CA ASN A 23 -28.96 -6.13 -42.29
C ASN A 23 -29.91 -5.47 -41.27
N ASP A 24 -30.13 -4.17 -41.40
CA ASP A 24 -31.12 -3.46 -40.59
C ASP A 24 -32.53 -3.98 -40.86
N HIS A 25 -32.87 -4.23 -42.13
CA HIS A 25 -34.13 -4.89 -42.47
C HIS A 25 -34.22 -6.26 -41.79
N ALA A 26 -33.24 -7.15 -42.00
CA ALA A 26 -33.26 -8.52 -41.49
C ALA A 26 -33.40 -8.57 -39.96
N ILE A 27 -32.65 -7.72 -39.25
CA ILE A 27 -32.62 -7.70 -37.78
C ILE A 27 -33.81 -6.94 -37.20
N LYS A 28 -34.17 -5.77 -37.73
CA LYS A 28 -35.10 -4.83 -37.06
C LYS A 28 -36.49 -4.76 -37.68
N LEU A 29 -36.63 -4.96 -38.99
CA LEU A 29 -37.87 -4.66 -39.72
C LEU A 29 -38.60 -5.88 -40.28
N CYS A 30 -37.88 -6.91 -40.73
CA CYS A 30 -38.44 -8.05 -41.43
C CYS A 30 -39.54 -8.75 -40.61
N PRO A 31 -40.77 -8.88 -41.13
CA PRO A 31 -41.90 -9.43 -40.39
C PRO A 31 -41.81 -10.94 -40.17
N LYS A 32 -41.07 -11.65 -41.04
CA LYS A 32 -40.87 -13.11 -40.95
C LYS A 32 -39.61 -13.51 -40.18
N THR A 33 -38.80 -12.56 -39.72
CA THR A 33 -37.66 -12.86 -38.85
C THR A 33 -38.15 -13.52 -37.57
N LYS A 34 -37.53 -14.65 -37.21
CA LYS A 34 -37.79 -15.33 -35.95
C LYS A 34 -37.14 -14.54 -34.81
N ILE A 35 -37.96 -14.08 -33.88
CA ILE A 35 -37.54 -13.34 -32.69
C ILE A 35 -38.03 -14.07 -31.43
N SER A 36 -37.33 -13.84 -30.32
CA SER A 36 -37.74 -14.32 -29.00
C SER A 36 -38.70 -13.33 -28.34
N CYS A 37 -39.51 -13.80 -27.40
CA CYS A 37 -40.33 -12.94 -26.55
C CYS A 37 -39.46 -11.97 -25.73
N SER A 38 -39.99 -10.77 -25.41
CA SER A 38 -39.36 -9.81 -24.51
C SER A 38 -39.12 -10.38 -23.11
N SER A 39 -39.99 -11.29 -22.67
CA SER A 39 -39.87 -12.01 -21.38
C SER A 39 -39.04 -13.30 -21.47
N ALA A 40 -38.21 -13.46 -22.50
CA ALA A 40 -37.34 -14.63 -22.62
C ALA A 40 -36.28 -14.69 -21.51
N ASP A 41 -35.87 -13.54 -20.97
CA ASP A 41 -34.96 -13.38 -19.83
C ASP A 41 -35.52 -13.96 -18.53
N ILE A 42 -36.84 -13.96 -18.38
CA ILE A 42 -37.57 -14.52 -17.23
C ILE A 42 -38.19 -15.90 -17.53
N GLY A 43 -37.82 -16.51 -18.66
CA GLY A 43 -38.13 -17.91 -18.96
C GLY A 43 -39.22 -18.16 -20.01
N CYS A 44 -39.73 -17.13 -20.69
CA CYS A 44 -40.64 -17.36 -21.81
C CYS A 44 -39.91 -18.07 -22.96
N ARG A 45 -40.41 -19.26 -23.35
CA ARG A 45 -39.79 -20.11 -24.38
C ARG A 45 -40.24 -19.78 -25.80
N TRP A 46 -41.16 -18.83 -25.97
CA TRP A 46 -41.70 -18.50 -27.28
C TRP A 46 -40.62 -17.91 -28.20
N LYS A 47 -40.53 -18.48 -29.40
CA LYS A 47 -39.73 -18.00 -30.52
C LYS A 47 -40.58 -18.13 -31.77
N GLY A 48 -40.80 -17.03 -32.47
CA GLY A 48 -41.69 -17.01 -33.63
C GLY A 48 -41.43 -15.83 -34.54
N SER A 49 -42.12 -15.78 -35.66
CA SER A 49 -42.04 -14.66 -36.61
C SER A 49 -42.47 -13.36 -35.94
N ARG A 50 -41.79 -12.25 -36.25
CA ARG A 50 -42.08 -10.90 -35.70
C ARG A 50 -43.55 -10.52 -35.83
N ASN A 51 -44.20 -10.84 -36.94
CA ASN A 51 -45.63 -10.55 -37.13
C ASN A 51 -46.56 -11.29 -36.15
N ARG A 52 -46.14 -12.42 -35.57
CA ARG A 52 -46.88 -13.17 -34.54
C ARG A 52 -46.51 -12.76 -33.11
N LEU A 53 -45.56 -11.84 -32.93
CA LEU A 53 -45.14 -11.40 -31.60
C LEU A 53 -46.28 -10.71 -30.85
N GLN A 54 -47.05 -9.83 -31.50
CA GLN A 54 -48.14 -9.11 -30.83
C GLN A 54 -49.23 -10.06 -30.31
N GLU A 55 -49.64 -11.04 -31.13
CA GLU A 55 -50.57 -12.09 -30.72
C GLU A 55 -50.04 -12.89 -29.52
N HIS A 56 -48.74 -13.19 -29.52
CA HIS A 56 -48.09 -13.85 -28.40
C HIS A 56 -48.08 -12.97 -27.15
N LEU A 57 -47.74 -11.68 -27.25
CA LEU A 57 -47.63 -10.78 -26.09
C LEU A 57 -48.95 -10.62 -25.34
N ILE A 58 -50.09 -10.64 -26.05
CA ILE A 58 -51.43 -10.61 -25.45
C ILE A 58 -51.68 -11.85 -24.57
N ASN A 59 -51.17 -13.02 -24.99
CA ASN A 59 -51.35 -14.31 -24.30
C ASN A 59 -50.13 -14.73 -23.47
N CYS A 60 -49.11 -13.90 -23.38
CA CYS A 60 -47.86 -14.24 -22.71
C CYS A 60 -48.05 -14.12 -21.20
N THR A 61 -48.05 -15.26 -20.50
CA THR A 61 -48.15 -15.32 -19.03
C THR A 61 -47.01 -14.59 -18.31
N PHE A 62 -45.88 -14.39 -18.99
CA PHE A 62 -44.70 -13.70 -18.44
C PHE A 62 -44.71 -12.20 -18.71
N GLN A 63 -45.59 -11.68 -19.58
CA GLN A 63 -45.63 -10.25 -19.90
C GLN A 63 -46.02 -9.39 -18.69
N PRO A 64 -47.06 -9.73 -17.90
CA PRO A 64 -47.39 -8.97 -16.68
C PRO A 64 -46.30 -9.05 -15.61
N LEU A 65 -45.54 -10.15 -15.57
CA LEU A 65 -44.48 -10.37 -14.59
C LEU A 65 -43.21 -9.55 -14.91
N GLN A 66 -43.04 -9.14 -16.17
CA GLN A 66 -41.85 -8.44 -16.63
C GLN A 66 -41.62 -7.13 -15.85
N SER A 67 -42.67 -6.33 -15.63
CA SER A 67 -42.59 -5.06 -14.91
C SER A 67 -42.13 -5.24 -13.45
N ALA A 68 -42.49 -6.34 -12.81
CA ALA A 68 -42.09 -6.66 -11.44
C ALA A 68 -40.68 -7.27 -11.35
N ILE A 69 -40.29 -8.11 -12.32
CA ILE A 69 -39.06 -8.90 -12.25
C ILE A 69 -37.84 -8.15 -12.83
N THR A 70 -38.01 -7.40 -13.93
CA THR A 70 -36.89 -6.71 -14.60
C THR A 70 -36.11 -5.77 -13.65
N PRO A 71 -36.73 -4.97 -12.77
CA PRO A 71 -36.00 -4.16 -11.79
C PRO A 71 -35.14 -5.01 -10.84
N SER A 72 -35.65 -6.17 -10.43
CA SER A 72 -34.95 -7.10 -9.52
C SER A 72 -33.74 -7.76 -10.20
N ILE A 73 -33.85 -8.11 -11.48
CA ILE A 73 -32.71 -8.59 -12.28
C ILE A 73 -31.64 -7.51 -12.39
N GLY A 74 -32.04 -6.28 -12.70
CA GLY A 74 -31.13 -5.13 -12.77
C GLY A 74 -30.40 -4.89 -11.44
N LYS A 75 -31.13 -4.90 -10.32
CA LYS A 75 -30.55 -4.74 -8.98
C LYS A 75 -29.60 -5.89 -8.63
N ASN A 76 -29.95 -7.13 -8.96
CA ASN A 76 -29.07 -8.28 -8.77
C ASN A 76 -27.77 -8.15 -9.57
N HIS A 77 -27.84 -7.70 -10.82
CA HIS A 77 -26.66 -7.43 -11.63
C HIS A 77 -25.78 -6.34 -11.00
N GLN A 78 -26.38 -5.24 -10.52
CA GLN A 78 -25.66 -4.18 -9.81
C GLN A 78 -25.00 -4.69 -8.52
N LEU A 79 -25.69 -5.49 -7.72
CA LEU A 79 -25.15 -6.07 -6.50
C LEU A 79 -24.00 -7.04 -6.78
N LYS A 80 -24.12 -7.88 -7.81
CA LYS A 80 -23.01 -8.76 -8.25
C LYS A 80 -21.78 -7.95 -8.63
N ASN A 81 -21.95 -6.85 -9.37
CA ASN A 81 -20.83 -5.98 -9.74
C ASN A 81 -20.21 -5.28 -8.52
N LYS A 82 -21.03 -4.79 -7.58
CA LYS A 82 -20.54 -4.21 -6.33
C LYS A 82 -19.77 -5.25 -5.50
N LEU A 83 -20.28 -6.47 -5.40
CA LEU A 83 -19.64 -7.57 -4.70
C LEU A 83 -18.29 -7.94 -5.32
N ALA A 84 -18.23 -8.03 -6.66
CA ALA A 84 -16.98 -8.30 -7.37
C ALA A 84 -15.92 -7.22 -7.10
N ARG A 85 -16.29 -5.94 -7.15
CA ARG A 85 -15.40 -4.83 -6.81
C ARG A 85 -14.91 -4.91 -5.37
N LYS A 86 -15.80 -5.21 -4.42
CA LYS A 86 -15.45 -5.34 -3.01
C LYS A 86 -14.50 -6.51 -2.75
N LYS A 87 -14.66 -7.63 -3.47
CA LYS A 87 -13.72 -8.77 -3.39
C LYS A 87 -12.32 -8.38 -3.85
N VAL A 88 -12.20 -7.66 -4.96
CA VAL A 88 -10.90 -7.16 -5.43
C VAL A 88 -10.26 -6.22 -4.41
N GLN A 89 -11.05 -5.32 -3.81
CA GLN A 89 -10.57 -4.41 -2.74
C GLN A 89 -10.08 -5.17 -1.50
N ILE A 90 -10.76 -6.25 -1.10
CA ILE A 90 -10.33 -7.08 0.04
C ILE A 90 -8.97 -7.71 -0.25
N VAL A 91 -8.82 -8.36 -1.40
CA VAL A 91 -7.54 -9.01 -1.77
C VAL A 91 -6.40 -7.98 -1.84
N GLN A 92 -6.66 -6.80 -2.38
CA GLN A 92 -5.67 -5.72 -2.40
C GLN A 92 -5.26 -5.29 -0.98
N CYS A 93 -6.24 -5.08 -0.10
CA CYS A 93 -5.99 -4.69 1.30
C CYS A 93 -5.26 -5.78 2.09
N GLU A 94 -5.55 -7.05 1.81
CA GLU A 94 -4.83 -8.19 2.40
C GLU A 94 -3.35 -8.20 1.97
N SER A 95 -3.07 -7.95 0.68
CA SER A 95 -1.69 -7.79 0.17
C SER A 95 -0.96 -6.61 0.82
N GLU A 96 -1.61 -5.45 0.92
CA GLU A 96 -1.03 -4.26 1.56
C GLU A 96 -0.73 -4.51 3.04
N ASN A 97 -1.59 -5.24 3.76
CA ASN A 97 -1.35 -5.62 5.15
C ASN A 97 -0.17 -6.58 5.29
N GLU A 98 0.01 -7.53 4.37
CA GLU A 98 1.14 -8.43 4.37
C GLU A 98 2.46 -7.66 4.19
N GLU A 99 2.51 -6.72 3.23
CA GLU A 99 3.67 -5.84 3.03
C GLU A 99 4.00 -4.99 4.25
N ILE A 100 2.97 -4.40 4.89
CA ILE A 100 3.16 -3.61 6.12
C ILE A 100 3.70 -4.49 7.25
N ASN A 101 3.17 -5.71 7.40
CA ASN A 101 3.64 -6.64 8.44
C ASN A 101 5.11 -7.04 8.24
N GLU A 102 5.54 -7.28 7.01
CA GLU A 102 6.96 -7.55 6.73
C GLU A 102 7.84 -6.34 7.06
N ARG A 103 7.41 -5.13 6.68
CA ARG A 103 8.15 -3.90 7.05
C ARG A 103 8.26 -3.70 8.56
N VAL A 104 7.21 -4.02 9.32
CA VAL A 104 7.25 -3.94 10.79
C VAL A 104 8.26 -4.93 11.36
N LYS A 105 8.30 -6.17 10.86
CA LYS A 105 9.30 -7.17 11.29
C LYS A 105 10.73 -6.70 11.00
N GLU A 106 10.97 -6.12 9.83
CA GLU A 106 12.28 -5.56 9.49
C GLU A 106 12.70 -4.43 10.44
N GLN A 107 11.76 -3.53 10.77
CA GLN A 107 12.00 -2.45 11.72
C GLN A 107 12.29 -2.98 13.13
N ASP A 108 11.60 -4.02 13.58
CA ASP A 108 11.86 -4.65 14.88
C ASP A 108 13.29 -5.20 14.95
N VAL A 109 13.76 -5.87 13.90
CA VAL A 109 15.15 -6.35 13.81
C VAL A 109 16.14 -5.19 13.87
N GLN A 110 15.87 -4.09 13.17
CA GLN A 110 16.73 -2.90 13.22
C GLN A 110 16.78 -2.29 14.63
N LEU A 111 15.62 -2.19 15.31
CA LEU A 111 15.54 -1.67 16.68
C LEU A 111 16.30 -2.56 17.67
N ILE A 112 16.27 -3.88 17.50
CA ILE A 112 17.06 -4.83 18.30
C ILE A 112 18.55 -4.57 18.11
N ASN A 113 19.00 -4.40 16.86
CA ASN A 113 20.40 -4.16 16.55
C ASN A 113 20.89 -2.82 17.13
N GLU A 114 20.11 -1.75 17.00
CA GLU A 114 20.46 -0.44 17.58
C GLU A 114 20.47 -0.48 19.11
N ARG A 115 19.54 -1.21 19.74
CA ARG A 115 19.56 -1.44 21.20
C ARG A 115 20.85 -2.13 21.64
N LEU A 116 21.29 -3.17 20.91
CA LEU A 116 22.53 -3.87 21.22
C LEU A 116 23.75 -2.95 21.06
N ARG A 117 23.76 -2.11 20.04
CA ARG A 117 24.81 -1.11 19.81
C ARG A 117 24.87 -0.10 20.95
N ILE A 118 23.73 0.40 21.42
CA ILE A 118 23.65 1.31 22.57
C ILE A 118 24.24 0.64 23.82
N GLN A 119 23.88 -0.62 24.11
CA GLN A 119 24.44 -1.36 25.24
C GLN A 119 25.96 -1.48 25.18
N GLN A 120 26.52 -1.76 24.00
CA GLN A 120 27.97 -1.81 23.81
C GLN A 120 28.64 -0.46 24.06
N LEU A 121 28.03 0.63 23.59
CA LEU A 121 28.52 1.99 23.82
C LEU A 121 28.46 2.38 25.31
N GLU A 122 27.40 2.01 26.02
CA GLU A 122 27.26 2.25 27.47
C GLU A 122 28.38 1.57 28.25
N GLU A 123 28.68 0.30 27.96
CA GLU A 123 29.79 -0.41 28.59
C GLU A 123 31.15 0.22 28.26
N HIS A 124 31.34 0.68 27.02
CA HIS A 124 32.56 1.40 26.65
C HIS A 124 32.71 2.73 27.41
N ILE A 125 31.64 3.53 27.51
CA ILE A 125 31.64 4.79 28.28
C ILE A 125 31.98 4.52 29.75
N LYS A 126 31.40 3.47 30.34
CA LYS A 126 31.68 3.06 31.71
C LYS A 126 33.15 2.69 31.90
N GLN A 127 33.73 1.91 31.00
CA GLN A 127 35.15 1.56 31.01
C GLN A 127 36.04 2.81 30.93
N GLN A 128 35.77 3.70 29.98
CA GLN A 128 36.49 4.97 29.85
C GLN A 128 36.36 5.83 31.12
N GLY A 129 35.18 5.89 31.73
CA GLY A 129 34.96 6.59 33.00
C GLY A 129 35.84 6.04 34.13
N THR A 130 36.00 4.71 34.23
CA THR A 130 36.92 4.12 35.22
C THR A 130 38.38 4.43 34.92
N GLN A 131 38.78 4.45 33.65
CA GLN A 131 40.14 4.79 33.23
C GLN A 131 40.47 6.25 33.55
N LEU A 132 39.56 7.17 33.25
CA LEU A 132 39.71 8.59 33.58
C LEU A 132 39.86 8.80 35.09
N LYS A 133 39.05 8.13 35.92
CA LYS A 133 39.21 8.19 37.39
C LYS A 133 40.60 7.72 37.85
N ARG A 134 41.11 6.63 37.27
CA ARG A 134 42.48 6.14 37.57
C ARG A 134 43.55 7.15 37.16
N GLN A 135 43.39 7.78 35.99
CA GLN A 135 44.32 8.83 35.52
C GLN A 135 44.28 10.06 36.43
N GLN A 136 43.09 10.50 36.85
CA GLN A 136 42.92 11.60 37.80
C GLN A 136 43.65 11.32 39.12
N SER A 137 43.48 10.12 39.70
CA SER A 137 44.19 9.76 40.94
C SER A 137 45.71 9.77 40.77
N LYS A 138 46.24 9.34 39.61
CA LYS A 138 47.68 9.43 39.31
C LYS A 138 48.16 10.87 39.23
N ILE A 139 47.41 11.74 38.55
CA ILE A 139 47.74 13.17 38.45
C ILE A 139 47.72 13.82 39.85
N GLU A 140 46.74 13.50 40.69
CA GLU A 140 46.68 14.00 42.07
C GLU A 140 47.87 13.53 42.91
N GLN A 141 48.28 12.26 42.79
CA GLN A 141 49.46 11.73 43.47
C GLN A 141 50.74 12.42 42.99
N PHE A 142 50.91 12.58 41.68
CA PHE A 142 52.05 13.28 41.09
C PHE A 142 52.12 14.74 41.56
N ASN A 143 51.00 15.46 41.54
CA ASN A 143 50.93 16.84 42.04
C ASN A 143 51.27 16.94 43.55
N LYS A 144 50.88 15.94 44.36
CA LYS A 144 51.27 15.87 45.78
C LYS A 144 52.77 15.65 45.93
N GLN A 145 53.38 14.81 45.09
CA GLN A 145 54.82 14.56 45.08
C GLN A 145 55.60 15.81 44.69
N MET A 146 55.23 16.48 43.59
CA MET A 146 55.83 17.74 43.14
C MET A 146 55.81 18.80 44.25
N LYS A 147 54.69 18.97 44.96
CA LYS A 147 54.61 19.93 46.08
C LYS A 147 55.57 19.61 47.22
N LYS A 148 55.85 18.33 47.49
CA LYS A 148 56.82 17.92 48.52
C LYS A 148 58.24 18.20 48.07
N GLU A 149 58.58 17.89 46.82
CA GLU A 149 59.90 18.16 46.22
C GLU A 149 60.20 19.66 46.17
N ASP A 150 59.20 20.48 45.80
CA ASP A 150 59.31 21.95 45.84
C ASP A 150 59.55 22.49 47.26
N ALA A 151 58.86 21.94 48.27
CA ALA A 151 59.05 22.33 49.67
C ALA A 151 60.47 21.96 50.16
N GLN A 152 60.92 20.73 49.90
CA GLN A 152 62.27 20.28 50.22
C GLN A 152 63.35 21.13 49.54
N SER A 153 63.14 21.49 48.27
CA SER A 153 64.05 22.35 47.52
C SER A 153 64.13 23.76 48.13
N ARG A 154 63.00 24.33 48.58
CA ARG A 154 62.98 25.62 49.29
C ARG A 154 63.70 25.56 50.63
N ASP A 155 63.48 24.50 51.42
CA ASP A 155 64.17 24.32 52.71
C ASP A 155 65.68 24.22 52.53
N PHE A 156 66.15 23.51 51.49
CA PHE A 156 67.57 23.42 51.15
C PHE A 156 68.18 24.79 50.78
N VAL A 157 67.48 25.58 49.95
CA VAL A 157 67.92 26.94 49.57
C VAL A 157 67.95 27.88 50.78
N ASN A 158 66.94 27.83 51.66
CA ASN A 158 66.89 28.67 52.86
C ASN A 158 68.00 28.30 53.87
N ASN A 159 68.28 27.01 54.08
CA ASN A 159 69.39 26.55 54.93
C ASN A 159 70.75 26.99 54.37
N ALA A 160 70.96 26.88 53.05
CA ALA A 160 72.19 27.35 52.40
C ALA A 160 72.38 28.88 52.46
N ALA A 161 71.30 29.65 52.60
CA ALA A 161 71.35 31.11 52.79
C ALA A 161 71.63 31.52 54.25
N GLY A 162 71.15 30.74 55.23
CA GLY A 162 71.36 30.99 56.66
C GLY A 162 72.81 30.83 57.14
N GLU A 163 73.58 29.91 56.56
CA GLU A 163 75.00 29.71 56.89
C GLU A 163 75.93 30.85 56.41
N LYS A 164 75.45 31.79 55.60
CA LYS A 164 76.28 32.89 55.05
C LYS A 164 76.21 34.21 55.83
N ILE A 165 75.44 34.29 56.93
CA ILE A 165 75.24 35.55 57.68
C ILE A 165 76.11 35.66 58.95
N ASP A 166 76.74 34.59 59.44
CA ASP A 166 77.53 34.61 60.68
C ASP A 166 79.05 34.84 60.48
N VAL A 167 79.43 35.82 59.66
CA VAL A 167 80.84 36.24 59.49
C VAL A 167 80.97 37.77 59.43
N THR A 168 80.30 38.53 60.29
CA THR A 168 80.62 39.97 60.46
C THR A 168 80.30 40.51 61.87
N HIS A 169 80.79 39.91 62.96
CA HIS A 169 80.97 40.66 64.22
C HIS A 169 82.08 40.06 65.10
N ARG A 170 83.33 40.42 64.79
CA ARG A 170 84.45 40.43 65.73
C ARG A 170 85.36 41.61 65.40
N ARG A 171 85.16 42.71 66.11
CA ARG A 171 86.19 43.70 66.45
C ARG A 171 85.82 44.36 67.76
#